data_AF-A0A170Q138-F1
#
_entry.id   AF-A0A170Q138-F1
#
_cell.length_a   1.000
_cell.length_b   1.000
_cell.length_c   1.000
_cell.angle_alpha   90.00
_cell.angle_beta   90.00
_cell.angle_gamma   90.00
#
_symmetry.space_group_name_H-M   'P 1'
#
loop_
_entity.id
_entity.type
_entity.pdbx_description
1 polymer ?
#
loop_
_entity_poly.entity_id
_entity_poly.type
_entity_poly.pdbx_seq_one_letter_code
_entity_poly.pdbx_strand_id
1 'polypeptide(L)' 'METVIQDLLAGEYRKPIRVVAFNTAERCSEDVSEHIAREIERRGNLQLNDVPSYLREFVDRYSPQDLQQFSLRLV' A
#
# COMPACT_ATOMS: atom_id res chain seq x y z
N MET A 1 4.37 -5.59 -10.34
CA MET A 1 3.94 -4.64 -9.30
C MET A 1 3.74 -3.24 -9.87
N GLU A 2 4.64 -2.76 -10.73
CA GLU A 2 4.55 -1.43 -11.36
C GLU A 2 3.19 -1.09 -11.97
N THR A 3 2.63 -1.99 -12.78
CA THR A 3 1.33 -1.79 -13.45
C THR A 3 0.21 -1.47 -12.46
N VAL A 4 0.11 -2.20 -11.35
CA VAL A 4 -0.92 -1.97 -10.34
C VAL A 4 -0.80 -0.57 -9.73
N ILE A 5 0.42 -0.09 -9.49
CA ILE A 5 0.66 1.24 -8.93
C ILE A 5 0.29 2.31 -9.94
N GLN A 6 0.61 2.11 -11.22
CA GLN A 6 0.21 3.03 -12.29
C GLN A 6 -1.31 3.08 -12.44
N ASP A 7 -1.99 1.94 -12.45
CA ASP A 7 -3.45 1.86 -12.54
C ASP A 7 -4.14 2.53 -11.33
N LEU A 8 -3.58 2.33 -10.13
CA LEU A 8 -4.03 3.01 -8.92
C LEU A 8 -3.88 4.53 -9.06
N LEU A 9 -2.70 5.02 -9.48
CA LEU A 9 -2.45 6.44 -9.67
C LEU A 9 -3.27 7.04 -10.82
N ALA A 10 -3.59 6.27 -11.87
CA ALA A 10 -4.46 6.67 -12.96
C ALA A 10 -5.95 6.70 -12.54
N GLY A 11 -6.30 6.04 -11.43
CA GLY A 11 -7.66 6.00 -10.90
C GLY A 11 -8.54 4.91 -11.50
N GLU A 12 -7.95 3.90 -12.15
CA GLU A 12 -8.63 2.70 -12.64
C GLU A 12 -9.23 1.89 -11.48
N TYR A 13 -8.60 1.97 -10.30
CA TYR A 13 -9.12 1.43 -9.05
C TYR A 13 -9.30 2.55 -8.01
N ARG A 14 -10.56 2.83 -7.66
CA ARG A 14 -10.92 3.86 -6.68
C ARG A 14 -11.23 3.23 -5.33
N LYS A 15 -10.67 3.78 -4.25
CA LYS A 15 -10.83 3.31 -2.87
C LYS A 15 -10.47 1.82 -2.68
N PRO A 16 -9.25 1.39 -3.05
CA PRO A 16 -8.81 0.03 -2.81
C PRO A 16 -8.86 -0.29 -1.30
N ILE A 17 -9.28 -1.51 -0.96
CA ILE A 17 -9.28 -1.97 0.43
C ILE A 17 -7.99 -2.73 0.75
N ARG A 18 -7.51 -3.55 -0.18
CA ARG A 18 -6.35 -4.43 -0.02
C ARG A 18 -5.75 -4.78 -1.39
N VAL A 19 -4.45 -5.02 -1.45
CA VAL A 19 -3.75 -5.55 -2.62
C VAL A 19 -3.06 -6.86 -2.23
N VAL A 20 -3.41 -7.95 -2.89
CA VAL A 20 -2.84 -9.27 -2.65
C VAL A 20 -2.05 -9.71 -3.88
N ALA A 21 -0.77 -10.02 -3.68
CA ALA A 21 0.08 -10.59 -4.71
C ALA A 21 -0.05 -12.12 -4.68
N PHE A 22 -0.19 -12.73 -5.85
CA PHE A 22 -0.21 -14.18 -6.00
C PHE A 22 1.06 -14.63 -6.73
N ASN A 23 1.87 -15.46 -6.08
CA ASN A 23 2.97 -16.16 -6.72
C ASN A 23 2.53 -17.58 -7.06
N THR A 24 2.18 -17.81 -8.33
CA THR A 24 1.72 -19.13 -8.80
C THR A 24 2.84 -20.16 -8.88
N ALA A 25 4.11 -19.73 -8.95
CA ALA A 25 5.26 -20.63 -8.94
C ALA A 25 5.47 -21.22 -7.53
N GLU A 26 5.26 -20.40 -6.49
CA GLU A 26 5.43 -20.79 -5.08
C GLU A 26 4.11 -21.23 -4.42
N ARG A 27 2.98 -21.10 -5.12
CA ARG A 27 1.62 -21.38 -4.62
C ARG A 27 1.26 -20.58 -3.35
N CYS A 28 1.81 -19.38 -3.24
CA CYS A 28 1.60 -18.49 -2.11
C CYS A 28 0.87 -17.22 -2.53
N SER A 29 0.18 -16.61 -1.57
CA SER A 29 -0.38 -15.27 -1.68
C SER A 29 0.10 -14.41 -0.52
N GLU A 30 0.47 -13.17 -0.79
CA GLU A 30 0.94 -12.22 0.21
C GLU A 30 0.12 -10.93 0.16
N ASP A 31 -0.17 -10.37 1.33
CA ASP A 31 -0.72 -9.02 1.43
C ASP A 31 0.37 -7.99 1.20
N VAL A 32 0.33 -7.33 0.05
CA VAL A 32 1.31 -6.31 -0.34
C VAL A 32 0.77 -4.89 -0.18
N SER A 33 -0.34 -4.71 0.54
CA SER A 33 -1.01 -3.42 0.69
C SER A 33 -0.09 -2.36 1.29
N GLU A 34 0.69 -2.71 2.32
CA GLU A 34 1.68 -1.82 2.93
C GLU A 34 2.75 -1.38 1.93
N HIS A 35 3.28 -2.33 1.15
CA HIS A 35 4.29 -2.03 0.15
C HIS A 35 3.73 -1.08 -0.93
N ILE A 36 2.49 -1.31 -1.39
CA ILE A 36 1.84 -0.45 -2.38
C ILE A 36 1.58 0.95 -1.81
N ALA A 37 1.06 1.05 -0.58
CA ALA A 37 0.79 2.34 0.06
C ALA A 37 2.07 3.17 0.21
N ARG A 38 3.16 2.56 0.68
CA ARG A 38 4.47 3.22 0.82
C ARG A 38 5.01 3.71 -0.53
N GLU A 39 4.86 2.92 -1.58
CA GLU A 39 5.34 3.30 -2.91
C GLU A 39 4.49 4.43 -3.52
N ILE A 40 3.18 4.48 -3.25
CA ILE A 40 2.30 5.59 -3.63
C ILE A 40 2.73 6.88 -2.91
N GLU A 41 2.94 6.86 -1.60
CA GLU A 41 3.45 8.02 -0.84
C GLU A 41 4.82 8.48 -1.36
N ARG A 42 5.76 7.53 -1.53
CA ARG A 42 7.11 7.83 -2.03
C ARG A 42 7.08 8.54 -3.38
N ARG A 43 6.24 8.08 -4.31
CA ARG A 43 6.10 8.69 -5.63
C ARG A 43 5.44 10.06 -5.58
N GLY A 44 4.42 10.23 -4.75
CA GLY A 44 3.81 11.54 -4.52
C GLY A 44 4.85 12.55 -4.04
N ASN A 45 5.60 12.19 -2.99
CA ASN A 45 6.67 13.01 -2.43
C ASN A 45 7.76 13.36 -3.46
N LEU A 46 8.18 12.41 -4.29
CA LEU A 46 9.20 12.63 -5.32
C LEU A 46 8.73 13.52 -6.47
N GLN A 47 7.45 13.48 -6.81
CA GLN A 47 6.87 14.27 -7.90
C GLN A 47 6.29 15.60 -7.43
N LEU A 48 6.42 15.93 -6.14
CA LEU A 48 5.75 17.08 -5.49
C LEU A 48 4.23 17.09 -5.74
N ASN A 49 3.65 15.90 -5.90
CA ASN A 49 2.23 15.68 -6.10
C ASN A 49 1.65 15.00 -4.86
N ASP A 50 0.54 15.52 -4.35
CA ASP A 50 -0.16 14.84 -3.27
C ASP A 50 -0.73 13.49 -3.72
N VAL A 51 -0.82 12.54 -2.79
CA VAL A 51 -1.58 11.30 -3.01
C VAL A 51 -3.02 11.67 -3.41
N PRO A 52 -3.55 11.09 -4.51
CA PRO A 52 -4.92 11.35 -4.92
C PRO A 52 -5.93 11.04 -3.81
N SER A 53 -6.97 11.86 -3.67
CA SER A 53 -7.95 11.75 -2.57
C SER A 53 -8.65 10.40 -2.50
N TYR A 54 -8.86 9.73 -3.64
CA TYR A 54 -9.46 8.39 -3.72
C TYR A 54 -8.52 7.26 -3.28
N LEU A 55 -7.23 7.54 -3.08
CA LEU A 55 -6.24 6.63 -2.50
C LEU A 55 -5.85 7.00 -1.08
N ARG A 56 -6.19 8.20 -0.60
CA ARG A 56 -5.77 8.69 0.72
C ARG A 56 -6.16 7.76 1.85
N GLU A 57 -7.41 7.30 1.89
CA GLU A 57 -7.87 6.36 2.93
C GLU A 57 -7.09 5.02 2.91
N PHE A 58 -6.74 4.54 1.72
CA PHE A 58 -5.93 3.33 1.57
C PHE A 58 -4.50 3.56 2.07
N VAL A 59 -3.91 4.68 1.65
CA VAL A 59 -2.57 5.06 2.10
C VAL A 59 -2.55 5.26 3.60
N ASP A 60 -3.45 6.02 4.20
CA ASP A 60 -3.50 6.28 5.65
C ASP A 60 -3.69 5.00 6.47
N ARG A 61 -4.44 4.03 5.95
CA ARG A 61 -4.65 2.71 6.60
C ARG A 61 -3.36 1.89 6.69
N TYR A 62 -2.51 2.00 5.68
CA TYR A 62 -1.30 1.17 5.52
C TYR A 62 0.00 1.98 5.64
N SER A 63 -0.12 3.29 5.85
CA SER A 63 0.98 4.14 6.25
C SER A 63 1.42 3.63 7.62
N PRO A 64 2.73 3.47 7.85
CA PRO A 64 3.20 3.12 9.18
C PRO A 64 2.84 4.29 10.11
N GLN A 65 1.68 4.21 10.76
CA GLN A 65 1.53 4.78 12.09
C GLN A 65 2.72 4.23 12.84
N ASP A 66 3.57 5.12 13.37
CA ASP A 66 4.63 4.83 14.33
C ASP A 66 4.23 3.54 15.05
N LEU A 67 4.83 2.41 14.62
CA LEU A 67 4.53 1.10 15.17
C LEU A 67 5.09 1.19 16.57
N GLN A 68 4.33 1.80 17.49
CA GLN A 68 4.45 1.59 18.92
C GLN A 68 4.55 0.09 19.04
N GLN A 69 5.78 -0.31 19.28
CA GLN A 69 6.20 -1.68 19.35
C GLN A 69 5.22 -2.35 20.31
N PHE A 70 4.27 -3.12 19.77
CA PHE A 70 3.55 -4.08 20.59
C PHE A 70 4.56 -5.18 20.90
N SER A 71 5.43 -4.86 21.85
CA SER A 71 6.31 -5.78 22.53
C SER A 71 5.39 -6.77 23.23
N LEU A 72 5.17 -7.92 22.60
CA LEU A 72 4.47 -9.04 23.19
C LEU A 72 5.32 -9.51 24.38
N ARG A 73 4.99 -9.01 25.58
CA ARG A 73 5.41 -9.63 26.83
C ARG A 73 4.65 -10.94 26.95
N LEU A 74 5.30 -12.04 26.60
CA LEU A 74 4.89 -13.35 27.12
C LEU A 74 5.15 -13.32 28.63
N VAL A 75 4.05 -13.41 29.39
CA VAL A 75 4.05 -13.67 30.83
C VAL A 75 3.91 -15.16 31.06
#